data_AF-A0A9J7Z5K3-F1
#
_entry.id   AF-A0A9J7Z5K3-F1
#
_cell.length_a   1.000
_cell.length_b   1.000
_cell.length_c   1.000
_cell.angle_alpha   90.00
_cell.angle_beta   90.00
_cell.angle_gamma   90.00
#
_symmetry.space_group_name_H-M   'P 1'
#
loop_
_entity.id
_entity.type
_entity.pdbx_description
1 polymer ?
#
loop_
_entity_poly.entity_id
_entity_poly.type
_entity_poly.pdbx_seq_one_letter_code
_entity_poly.pdbx_strand_id
1 'polypeptide(L)'
;MSVIRRDMHQILDAFEKQKSFYLYTGRGPSSEAMHVGHLIPFIFTKWLQDVFDVPLVIQMTDDEKYLWKDLSLDECHRYAVENARDIIACGFDVNKTFIFSDLDYMGASPAFYRNVVKVQKHVTFNQVKGIFGFTDSDCIGKISFPAIQAAPSFSSSFPQIFGERTDVQCLIPCAIDQVRRSLFLFQINKHAFSGGKDTVEEHRKCGGNPDMDVSFMYLSFFLEDDDQLEKIRQDYSSGALLTGELKKCLIETLQPMIAAHQERRRLVTDEIVQQFMSPRKLHFNC
;
A
#
# COMPACT_ATOMS: atom_id res chain seq x y z
N MET A 1 0.54 17.27 -2.51
CA MET A 1 1.78 17.23 -1.69
C MET A 1 2.47 15.88 -1.88
N SER A 2 3.59 15.80 -2.60
CA SER A 2 4.28 14.52 -2.84
C SER A 2 5.30 14.22 -1.73
N VAL A 3 5.04 13.11 -1.03
CA VAL A 3 5.81 12.43 0.01
C VAL A 3 7.29 12.25 -0.35
N ILE A 4 8.17 12.25 0.66
CA ILE A 4 9.62 12.03 0.58
C ILE A 4 9.98 11.01 -0.50
N ARG A 5 10.83 11.42 -1.44
CA ARG A 5 11.31 10.57 -2.55
C ARG A 5 12.77 10.23 -2.36
N ARG A 6 13.14 8.95 -2.51
CA ARG A 6 14.53 8.51 -2.69
C ARG A 6 14.69 8.06 -4.15
N ASP A 7 15.70 8.57 -4.82
CA ASP A 7 16.12 8.18 -6.17
C ASP A 7 15.06 8.27 -7.29
N MET A 8 13.95 9.00 -7.09
CA MET A 8 12.92 9.19 -8.13
C MET A 8 13.47 9.82 -9.42
N HIS A 9 14.51 10.66 -9.32
CA HIS A 9 15.17 11.22 -10.49
C HIS A 9 15.81 10.13 -11.36
N GLN A 10 16.32 9.04 -10.78
CA GLN A 10 16.86 7.91 -11.55
C GLN A 10 15.76 7.14 -12.29
N ILE A 11 14.56 7.06 -11.72
CA ILE A 11 13.37 6.47 -12.38
C ILE A 11 12.94 7.35 -13.55
N LEU A 12 12.86 8.67 -13.34
CA LEU A 12 12.51 9.61 -14.41
C LEU A 12 13.56 9.58 -15.53
N ASP A 13 14.84 9.61 -15.19
CA ASP A 13 15.94 9.47 -16.15
C ASP A 13 15.87 8.13 -16.91
N ALA A 14 15.53 7.03 -16.21
CA ALA A 14 15.38 5.73 -16.83
C ALA A 14 14.19 5.73 -17.80
N PHE A 15 13.05 6.29 -17.39
CA PHE A 15 11.86 6.43 -18.22
C PHE A 15 12.12 7.30 -19.46
N GLU A 16 12.74 8.46 -19.30
CA GLU A 16 13.13 9.35 -20.41
C GLU A 16 14.10 8.67 -21.39
N LYS A 17 14.95 7.76 -20.90
CA LYS A 17 15.89 6.95 -21.70
C LYS A 17 15.27 5.64 -22.21
N GLN A 18 13.96 5.45 -22.09
CA GLN A 18 13.23 4.24 -22.48
C GLN A 18 13.82 2.96 -21.85
N LYS A 19 14.30 3.06 -20.61
CA LYS A 19 14.75 1.90 -19.82
C LYS A 19 13.58 1.35 -19.01
N SER A 20 13.37 0.05 -19.09
CA SER A 20 12.31 -0.64 -18.36
C SER A 20 12.51 -0.57 -16.84
N PHE A 21 11.44 -0.25 -16.12
CA PHE A 21 11.34 -0.36 -14.66
C PHE A 21 10.01 -1.04 -14.29
N TYR A 22 9.85 -1.44 -13.04
CA TYR A 22 8.61 -2.04 -12.53
C TYR A 22 8.22 -1.47 -11.18
N LEU A 23 6.95 -1.62 -10.84
CA LEU A 23 6.39 -1.23 -9.55
C LEU A 23 6.35 -2.43 -8.61
N TYR A 24 6.63 -2.18 -7.33
CA TYR A 24 6.43 -3.14 -6.25
C TYR A 24 5.70 -2.47 -5.09
N THR A 25 4.62 -3.07 -4.61
CA THR A 25 3.99 -2.70 -3.34
C THR A 25 3.53 -3.97 -2.62
N GLY A 26 2.96 -3.86 -1.42
CA GLY A 26 2.55 -5.04 -0.67
C GLY A 26 1.51 -4.79 0.41
N ARG A 27 0.90 -5.87 0.86
CA ARG A 27 -0.13 -5.90 1.89
C ARG A 27 0.11 -7.07 2.83
N GLY A 28 0.17 -6.77 4.12
CA GLY A 28 0.07 -7.79 5.16
C GLY A 28 -1.39 -8.05 5.57
N PRO A 29 -1.99 -9.19 5.20
CA PRO A 29 -3.43 -9.44 5.35
C PRO A 29 -3.77 -9.84 6.80
N SER A 30 -4.15 -8.85 7.63
CA SER A 30 -4.46 -9.06 9.06
C SER A 30 -5.93 -9.42 9.35
N SER A 31 -6.81 -9.31 8.34
CA SER A 31 -8.25 -9.52 8.43
C SER A 31 -8.84 -9.65 7.03
N GLU A 32 -10.08 -10.13 6.92
CA GLU A 32 -10.77 -10.34 5.64
C GLU A 32 -11.00 -9.05 4.83
N ALA A 33 -11.34 -7.96 5.52
CA ALA A 33 -11.67 -6.70 4.86
C ALA A 33 -10.55 -5.66 4.99
N MET A 34 -10.29 -4.96 3.89
CA MET A 34 -9.56 -3.70 3.89
C MET A 34 -10.49 -2.53 4.28
N HIS A 35 -9.90 -1.45 4.80
CA HIS A 35 -10.59 -0.17 4.97
C HIS A 35 -9.92 0.86 4.06
N VAL A 36 -10.54 2.04 3.91
CA VAL A 36 -10.17 3.08 2.94
C VAL A 36 -8.69 3.49 3.01
N GLY A 37 -8.10 3.56 4.19
CA GLY A 37 -6.69 3.95 4.33
C GLY A 37 -5.72 2.94 3.71
N HIS A 38 -6.06 1.64 3.70
CA HIS A 38 -5.26 0.65 2.97
C HIS A 38 -5.33 0.83 1.45
N LEU A 39 -6.38 1.46 0.92
CA LEU A 39 -6.55 1.65 -0.52
C LEU A 39 -5.67 2.78 -1.07
N ILE A 40 -5.24 3.73 -0.22
CA ILE A 40 -4.44 4.89 -0.64
C ILE A 40 -3.18 4.49 -1.43
N PRO A 41 -2.30 3.60 -0.92
CA PRO A 41 -1.11 3.19 -1.69
C PRO A 41 -1.48 2.49 -3.00
N PHE A 42 -2.57 1.71 -3.03
CA PHE A 42 -3.00 1.00 -4.23
C PHE A 42 -3.60 1.94 -5.29
N ILE A 43 -4.39 2.94 -4.89
CA ILE A 43 -4.92 3.96 -5.81
C ILE A 43 -3.76 4.72 -6.46
N PHE A 44 -2.77 5.13 -5.67
CA PHE A 44 -1.58 5.80 -6.20
C PHE A 44 -0.74 4.88 -7.10
N THR A 45 -0.56 3.61 -6.70
CA THR A 45 0.17 2.62 -7.51
C THR A 45 -0.54 2.32 -8.83
N LYS A 46 -1.88 2.28 -8.82
CA LYS A 46 -2.69 2.11 -10.03
C LYS A 46 -2.49 3.29 -10.98
N TRP A 47 -2.54 4.52 -10.46
CA TRP A 47 -2.23 5.70 -11.25
C TRP A 47 -0.81 5.67 -11.84
N LEU A 48 0.20 5.27 -11.05
CA LEU A 48 1.56 5.09 -11.55
C LEU A 48 1.64 4.04 -12.67
N GLN A 49 0.95 2.90 -12.50
CA GLN A 49 0.90 1.85 -13.52
C GLN A 49 0.29 2.37 -14.83
N ASP A 50 -0.80 3.13 -14.76
CA ASP A 50 -1.46 3.68 -15.94
C ASP A 50 -0.59 4.72 -16.66
N VAL A 51 0.04 5.62 -15.91
CA VAL A 51 0.84 6.73 -16.47
C VAL A 51 2.14 6.23 -17.09
N PHE A 52 2.80 5.28 -16.43
CA PHE A 52 4.11 4.80 -16.87
C PHE A 52 4.05 3.55 -17.75
N ASP A 53 2.90 2.88 -17.85
CA ASP A 53 2.71 1.65 -18.64
C ASP A 53 3.67 0.51 -18.24
N VAL A 54 3.87 0.31 -16.94
CA VAL A 54 4.88 -0.62 -16.37
C VAL A 54 4.28 -1.83 -15.67
N PRO A 55 5.01 -2.96 -15.60
CA PRO A 55 4.57 -4.11 -14.81
C PRO A 55 4.58 -3.81 -13.31
N LEU A 56 3.71 -4.48 -12.57
CA LEU A 56 3.51 -4.35 -11.14
C LEU A 56 3.54 -5.73 -10.48
N VAL A 57 4.24 -5.83 -9.35
CA VAL A 57 4.15 -6.97 -8.43
C VAL A 57 3.60 -6.52 -7.09
N ILE A 58 2.69 -7.31 -6.51
CA ILE A 58 2.06 -7.04 -5.22
C ILE A 58 2.28 -8.24 -4.29
N GLN A 59 3.06 -8.03 -3.23
CA GLN A 59 3.33 -9.05 -2.22
C GLN A 59 2.21 -9.12 -1.19
N MET A 60 1.70 -10.31 -0.92
CA MET A 60 0.79 -10.61 0.17
C MET A 60 1.56 -11.37 1.26
N THR A 61 1.90 -10.66 2.34
CA THR A 61 2.78 -11.17 3.41
C THR A 61 2.00 -12.00 4.44
N ASP A 62 1.38 -13.09 3.98
CA ASP A 62 0.63 -14.02 4.83
C ASP A 62 1.51 -14.79 5.81
N ASP A 63 2.76 -15.09 5.43
CA ASP A 63 3.79 -15.62 6.32
C ASP A 63 4.16 -14.64 7.45
N GLU A 64 4.26 -13.34 7.18
CA GLU A 64 4.44 -12.29 8.20
C GLU A 64 3.27 -12.31 9.20
N LYS A 65 2.04 -12.40 8.71
CA LYS A 65 0.88 -12.38 9.59
C LYS A 65 0.81 -13.62 10.45
N TYR A 66 1.18 -14.78 9.92
CA TYR A 66 1.38 -15.98 10.71
C TYR A 66 2.45 -15.81 11.80
N LEU A 67 3.57 -15.15 11.49
CA LEU A 67 4.66 -14.93 12.46
C LEU A 67 4.31 -13.92 13.56
N TRP A 68 3.44 -12.94 13.28
CA TRP A 68 3.11 -11.85 14.22
C TRP A 68 1.76 -12.00 14.93
N LYS A 69 0.85 -12.83 14.43
CA LYS A 69 -0.51 -12.99 14.95
C LYS A 69 -0.77 -14.43 15.32
N ASP A 70 -1.72 -14.63 16.22
CA ASP A 70 -2.22 -15.95 16.58
C ASP A 70 -3.26 -16.38 15.52
N LEU A 71 -2.77 -16.82 14.37
CA LEU A 71 -3.56 -17.27 13.21
C LEU A 71 -2.94 -18.55 12.64
N SER A 72 -3.76 -19.43 12.08
CA SER A 72 -3.27 -20.57 11.30
C SER A 72 -2.77 -20.15 9.92
N LEU A 73 -1.96 -21.00 9.27
CA LEU A 73 -1.52 -20.77 7.90
C LEU A 73 -2.70 -20.68 6.92
N ASP A 74 -3.72 -21.53 7.11
CA ASP A 74 -4.93 -21.54 6.28
C ASP A 74 -5.73 -20.23 6.43
N GLU A 75 -5.80 -19.67 7.64
CA GLU A 75 -6.44 -18.37 7.87
C GLU A 75 -5.66 -17.23 7.20
N CYS A 76 -4.33 -17.20 7.36
CA CYS A 76 -3.49 -16.19 6.73
C CYS A 76 -3.57 -16.23 5.20
N HIS A 77 -3.52 -17.43 4.61
CA HIS A 77 -3.68 -17.64 3.18
C HIS A 77 -5.05 -17.18 2.69
N ARG A 78 -6.13 -17.58 3.39
CA ARG A 78 -7.49 -17.12 3.08
C ARG A 78 -7.62 -15.60 3.14
N TYR A 79 -7.01 -14.95 4.12
CA TYR A 79 -6.97 -13.48 4.18
C TYR A 79 -6.18 -12.86 3.03
N ALA A 80 -5.07 -13.48 2.59
CA ALA A 80 -4.35 -13.03 1.41
C ALA A 80 -5.25 -13.04 0.16
N VAL A 81 -6.01 -14.12 -0.07
CA VAL A 81 -6.94 -14.24 -1.19
C VAL A 81 -8.09 -13.21 -1.08
N GLU A 82 -8.69 -13.01 0.09
CA GLU A 82 -9.74 -11.98 0.27
C GLU A 82 -9.21 -10.55 0.06
N ASN A 83 -8.02 -10.24 0.57
CA ASN A 83 -7.41 -8.92 0.37
C ASN A 83 -6.97 -8.73 -1.10
N ALA A 84 -6.61 -9.80 -1.81
CA ALA A 84 -6.35 -9.73 -3.24
C ALA A 84 -7.61 -9.29 -4.01
N ARG A 85 -8.81 -9.73 -3.61
CA ARG A 85 -10.07 -9.23 -4.22
C ARG A 85 -10.25 -7.73 -4.04
N ASP A 86 -9.97 -7.22 -2.84
CA ASP A 86 -10.03 -5.78 -2.55
C ASP A 86 -9.01 -4.98 -3.38
N ILE A 87 -7.81 -5.54 -3.57
CA ILE A 87 -6.73 -4.92 -4.37
C ILE A 87 -7.11 -4.93 -5.86
N ILE A 88 -7.59 -6.05 -6.39
CA ILE A 88 -8.06 -6.17 -7.79
C ILE A 88 -9.19 -5.16 -8.06
N ALA A 89 -10.08 -4.95 -7.09
CA ALA A 89 -11.15 -3.96 -7.17
C ALA A 89 -10.66 -2.49 -7.22
N CYS A 90 -9.37 -2.22 -7.03
CA CYS A 90 -8.77 -0.91 -7.34
C CYS A 90 -8.64 -0.68 -8.86
N GLY A 91 -8.80 -1.72 -9.69
CA GLY A 91 -8.82 -1.63 -11.15
C GLY A 91 -7.45 -1.76 -11.80
N PHE A 92 -6.57 -2.59 -11.24
CA PHE A 92 -5.28 -2.92 -11.86
C PHE A 92 -5.45 -3.73 -13.15
N ASP A 93 -4.54 -3.55 -14.11
CA ASP A 93 -4.54 -4.33 -15.36
C ASP A 93 -4.01 -5.74 -15.10
N VAL A 94 -4.85 -6.75 -15.34
CA VAL A 94 -4.48 -8.17 -15.21
C VAL A 94 -3.35 -8.57 -16.15
N ASN A 95 -3.12 -7.87 -17.26
CA ASN A 95 -2.02 -8.19 -18.15
C ASN A 95 -0.67 -7.67 -17.62
N LYS A 96 -0.69 -6.75 -16.66
CA LYS A 96 0.50 -6.05 -16.13
C LYS A 96 0.72 -6.23 -14.63
N THR A 97 -0.13 -6.99 -13.95
CA THR A 97 -0.11 -7.07 -12.48
C THR A 97 -0.03 -8.50 -12.00
N PHE A 98 0.99 -8.82 -11.21
CA PHE A 98 1.14 -10.10 -10.54
C PHE A 98 0.98 -9.91 -9.02
N ILE A 99 -0.04 -10.53 -8.43
CA ILE A 99 -0.25 -10.55 -6.98
C ILE A 99 0.26 -11.91 -6.48
N PHE A 100 0.92 -11.99 -5.33
CA PHE A 100 1.39 -13.29 -4.85
C PHE A 100 1.33 -13.41 -3.33
N SER A 101 0.92 -14.59 -2.86
CA SER A 101 1.12 -15.04 -1.48
C SER A 101 2.58 -15.42 -1.29
N ASP A 102 3.18 -15.01 -0.17
CA ASP A 102 4.54 -15.41 0.17
C ASP A 102 4.61 -16.92 0.43
N LEU A 103 3.63 -17.47 1.15
CA LEU A 103 3.53 -18.91 1.40
C LEU A 103 3.50 -19.74 0.11
N ASP A 104 2.72 -19.32 -0.89
CA ASP A 104 2.59 -20.04 -2.16
C ASP A 104 3.79 -19.80 -3.09
N TYR A 105 4.20 -18.53 -3.27
CA TYR A 105 5.18 -18.18 -4.29
C TYR A 105 6.59 -18.58 -3.91
N MET A 106 6.92 -18.65 -2.61
CA MET A 106 8.18 -19.19 -2.13
C MET A 106 8.41 -20.63 -2.60
N GLY A 107 7.35 -21.45 -2.61
CA GLY A 107 7.38 -22.83 -3.11
C GLY A 107 7.38 -22.92 -4.64
N ALA A 108 6.76 -21.95 -5.32
CA ALA A 108 6.64 -21.93 -6.78
C ALA A 108 7.86 -21.31 -7.52
N SER A 109 8.67 -20.49 -6.85
CA SER A 109 9.79 -19.76 -7.47
C SER A 109 11.12 -20.00 -6.76
N PRO A 110 11.97 -20.91 -7.27
CA PRO A 110 13.33 -21.10 -6.75
C PRO A 110 14.18 -19.83 -6.82
N ALA A 111 13.92 -18.94 -7.78
CA ALA A 111 14.65 -17.69 -7.94
C ALA A 111 14.32 -16.69 -6.82
N PHE A 112 13.07 -16.64 -6.39
CA PHE A 112 12.63 -15.83 -5.25
C PHE A 112 13.41 -16.21 -3.98
N TYR A 113 13.41 -17.49 -3.61
CA TYR A 113 14.13 -17.95 -2.42
C TYR A 113 15.65 -17.74 -2.51
N ARG A 114 16.26 -17.87 -3.70
CA ARG A 114 17.69 -17.56 -3.89
C ARG A 114 18.01 -16.10 -3.52
N ASN A 115 17.13 -15.15 -3.85
CA ASN A 115 17.31 -13.76 -3.47
C ASN A 115 17.06 -13.53 -1.97
N VAL A 116 16.09 -14.21 -1.36
CA VAL A 116 15.93 -14.21 0.11
C VAL A 116 17.23 -14.63 0.79
N VAL A 117 17.83 -15.74 0.38
CA VAL A 117 19.10 -16.23 0.95
C VAL A 117 20.25 -15.25 0.71
N LYS A 118 20.33 -14.63 -0.47
CA LYS A 118 21.33 -13.58 -0.73
C LYS A 118 21.16 -12.41 0.25
N VAL A 119 19.94 -11.93 0.48
CA VAL A 119 19.69 -10.82 1.42
C VAL A 119 20.04 -11.25 2.84
N GLN A 120 19.58 -12.43 3.29
CA GLN A 120 19.88 -12.96 4.63
C GLN A 120 21.39 -13.04 4.91
N LYS A 121 22.20 -13.43 3.92
CA LYS A 121 23.66 -13.49 4.06
C LYS A 121 24.31 -12.14 4.35
N HIS A 122 23.72 -11.03 3.87
CA HIS A 122 24.31 -9.69 3.96
C HIS A 122 23.66 -8.80 5.03
N VAL A 123 22.69 -9.32 5.78
CA VAL A 123 22.00 -8.59 6.85
C VAL A 123 22.22 -9.31 8.18
N THR A 124 22.89 -8.64 9.11
CA THR A 124 23.20 -9.14 10.44
C THR A 124 22.05 -8.93 11.42
N PHE A 125 22.00 -9.74 12.48
CA PHE A 125 21.02 -9.55 13.55
C PHE A 125 21.10 -8.15 14.19
N ASN A 126 22.30 -7.61 14.38
CA ASN A 126 22.49 -6.26 14.91
C ASN A 126 21.83 -5.18 14.04
N GLN A 127 21.88 -5.32 12.71
CA GLN A 127 21.21 -4.39 11.79
C GLN A 127 19.69 -4.47 11.94
N VAL A 128 19.10 -5.67 11.96
CA VAL A 128 17.64 -5.78 12.12
C VAL A 128 17.17 -5.40 13.52
N LYS A 129 18.00 -5.54 14.56
CA LYS A 129 17.74 -4.99 15.89
C LYS A 129 17.70 -3.45 15.87
N GLY A 130 18.67 -2.80 15.22
CA GLY A 130 18.68 -1.34 15.08
C GLY A 130 17.52 -0.81 14.23
N ILE A 131 17.23 -1.45 13.11
CA ILE A 131 16.21 -1.00 12.15
C ILE A 131 14.80 -1.39 12.59
N PHE A 132 14.57 -2.66 12.93
CA PHE A 132 13.26 -3.27 13.22
C PHE A 132 12.99 -3.53 14.71
N GLY A 133 14.00 -3.36 15.58
CA GLY A 133 13.78 -3.33 17.03
C GLY A 133 13.52 -4.69 17.62
N PHE A 134 13.88 -5.73 16.86
CA PHE A 134 13.83 -7.09 17.32
C PHE A 134 14.73 -7.29 18.51
N THR A 135 14.29 -8.18 19.36
CA THR A 135 14.95 -8.61 20.57
C THR A 135 15.35 -10.07 20.43
N ASP A 136 16.21 -10.52 21.33
CA ASP A 136 16.70 -11.89 21.34
C ASP A 136 15.58 -12.88 21.75
N SER A 137 14.44 -12.36 22.24
CA SER A 137 13.20 -13.10 22.52
C SER A 137 12.25 -13.25 21.33
N ASP A 138 12.47 -12.53 20.23
CA ASP A 138 11.66 -12.69 19.03
C ASP A 138 12.00 -14.01 18.31
N CYS A 139 11.00 -14.65 17.70
CA CYS A 139 11.23 -15.89 16.97
C CYS A 139 12.09 -15.65 15.72
N ILE A 140 12.87 -16.66 15.31
CA ILE A 140 13.78 -16.57 14.16
C ILE A 140 13.08 -16.20 12.86
N GLY A 141 11.80 -16.56 12.71
CA GLY A 141 10.98 -16.16 11.57
C GLY A 141 10.86 -14.65 11.46
N LYS A 142 10.46 -13.95 12.54
CA LYS A 142 10.39 -12.47 12.59
C LYS A 142 11.72 -11.82 12.25
N ILE A 143 12.82 -12.35 12.81
CA ILE A 143 14.17 -11.82 12.61
C ILE A 143 14.58 -11.92 11.13
N SER A 144 14.20 -13.01 10.46
CA SER A 144 14.55 -13.30 9.06
C SER A 144 13.61 -12.69 8.02
N PHE A 145 12.38 -12.35 8.42
CA PHE A 145 11.32 -11.84 7.53
C PHE A 145 11.73 -10.60 6.69
N PRO A 146 12.52 -9.62 7.18
CA PRO A 146 12.95 -8.49 6.35
C PRO A 146 13.61 -8.90 5.02
N ALA A 147 14.22 -10.08 4.95
CA ALA A 147 14.79 -10.59 3.71
C ALA A 147 13.73 -11.03 2.69
N ILE A 148 12.60 -11.57 3.16
CA ILE A 148 11.45 -11.95 2.34
C ILE A 148 10.81 -10.71 1.73
N GLN A 149 10.59 -9.66 2.53
CA GLN A 149 10.02 -8.40 2.03
C GLN A 149 10.97 -7.61 1.12
N ALA A 150 12.29 -7.81 1.25
CA ALA A 150 13.29 -7.18 0.38
C ALA A 150 13.40 -7.88 -0.99
N ALA A 151 13.20 -9.19 -1.07
CA ALA A 151 13.40 -9.97 -2.29
C ALA A 151 12.58 -9.48 -3.52
N PRO A 152 11.31 -9.05 -3.39
CA PRO A 152 10.55 -8.47 -4.49
C PRO A 152 11.14 -7.20 -5.11
N SER A 153 12.11 -6.55 -4.45
CA SER A 153 12.80 -5.37 -4.97
C SER A 153 13.81 -5.70 -6.08
N PHE A 154 14.07 -6.98 -6.33
CA PHE A 154 14.98 -7.44 -7.37
C PHE A 154 14.21 -8.18 -8.47
N SER A 155 14.38 -7.74 -9.73
CA SER A 155 13.70 -8.36 -10.88
C SER A 155 13.98 -9.86 -11.03
N SER A 156 15.17 -10.30 -10.66
CA SER A 156 15.55 -11.73 -10.68
C SER A 156 14.71 -12.62 -9.75
N SER A 157 13.90 -12.04 -8.86
CA SER A 157 12.92 -12.78 -8.05
C SER A 157 11.72 -13.27 -8.86
N PHE A 158 11.48 -12.68 -10.04
CA PHE A 158 10.32 -12.98 -10.91
C PHE A 158 10.76 -13.37 -12.33
N PRO A 159 11.42 -14.54 -12.51
CA PRO A 159 11.93 -14.96 -13.80
C PRO A 159 10.83 -15.14 -14.87
N GLN A 160 9.60 -15.46 -14.46
CA GLN A 160 8.46 -15.55 -15.38
C GLN A 160 8.07 -14.20 -15.99
N ILE A 161 8.41 -13.09 -15.32
CA ILE A 161 8.14 -11.72 -15.77
C ILE A 161 9.36 -11.14 -16.49
N PHE A 162 10.53 -11.22 -15.88
CA PHE A 162 11.75 -10.51 -16.32
C PHE A 162 12.84 -11.41 -16.94
N GLY A 163 12.62 -12.72 -17.01
CA GLY A 163 13.64 -13.67 -17.46
C GLY A 163 14.88 -13.64 -16.55
N GLU A 164 16.05 -13.54 -17.17
CA GLU A 164 17.34 -13.49 -16.46
C GLU A 164 17.80 -12.05 -16.14
N ARG A 165 17.00 -11.04 -16.48
CA ARG A 165 17.35 -9.62 -16.26
C ARG A 165 17.51 -9.32 -14.75
N THR A 166 18.62 -8.67 -14.40
CA THR A 166 18.91 -8.19 -13.02
C THR A 166 19.00 -6.66 -12.92
N ASP A 167 18.83 -5.96 -14.03
CA ASP A 167 19.04 -4.52 -14.22
C ASP A 167 17.73 -3.73 -14.34
N VAL A 168 16.58 -4.39 -14.23
CA VAL A 168 15.27 -3.72 -14.25
C VAL A 168 15.09 -3.00 -12.92
N GLN A 169 14.95 -1.67 -12.98
CA GLN A 169 14.81 -0.85 -11.80
C GLN A 169 13.45 -1.08 -11.12
N CYS A 170 13.42 -1.07 -9.80
CA CYS A 170 12.20 -1.19 -8.99
C CYS A 170 11.83 0.16 -8.38
N LEU A 171 10.57 0.57 -8.49
CA LEU A 171 9.97 1.69 -7.76
C LEU A 171 8.95 1.14 -6.76
N ILE A 172 9.05 1.57 -5.49
CA ILE A 172 8.23 1.07 -4.39
C ILE A 172 7.31 2.17 -3.84
N PRO A 173 6.05 2.26 -4.31
CA PRO A 173 5.06 3.14 -3.69
C PRO A 173 4.60 2.52 -2.37
N CYS A 174 4.87 3.20 -1.27
CA CYS A 174 4.46 2.80 0.06
C CYS A 174 4.11 4.01 0.92
N ALA A 175 3.26 3.79 1.92
CA ALA A 175 3.01 4.80 2.94
C ALA A 175 4.26 4.99 3.82
N ILE A 176 4.40 6.17 4.44
CA ILE A 176 5.61 6.55 5.18
C ILE A 176 5.90 5.65 6.39
N ASP A 177 4.89 4.96 6.91
CA ASP A 177 5.04 3.95 7.95
C ASP A 177 5.84 2.74 7.46
N GLN A 178 5.76 2.38 6.17
CA GLN A 178 6.65 1.38 5.59
C GLN A 178 8.11 1.87 5.48
N VAL A 179 8.38 3.18 5.63
CA VAL A 179 9.73 3.78 5.61
C VAL A 179 10.44 3.69 6.97
N ARG A 180 9.71 3.53 8.09
CA ARG A 180 10.30 3.53 9.46
C ARG A 180 9.76 2.43 10.41
N ARG A 181 9.15 1.37 9.88
CA ARG A 181 8.26 0.36 10.50
C ARG A 181 6.84 0.91 10.68
N SER A 182 5.80 0.07 10.50
CA SER A 182 4.59 0.04 11.34
C SER A 182 4.05 1.38 11.90
N LEU A 183 2.84 1.88 11.53
CA LEU A 183 1.82 2.33 12.52
C LEU A 183 0.52 2.92 11.94
N PHE A 184 -0.57 2.40 12.53
CA PHE A 184 -1.91 2.96 12.75
C PHE A 184 -2.88 3.16 11.60
N LEU A 185 -4.08 2.68 11.92
CA LEU A 185 -5.28 2.62 11.12
C LEU A 185 -6.39 3.19 12.00
N PHE A 186 -7.13 4.20 11.53
CA PHE A 186 -8.24 4.76 12.32
C PHE A 186 -9.57 4.72 11.59
N GLN A 187 -10.59 4.32 12.36
CA GLN A 187 -12.01 4.39 12.02
C GLN A 187 -12.53 5.83 12.24
N ILE A 188 -13.22 6.36 11.24
CA ILE A 188 -13.48 7.80 11.07
C ILE A 188 -14.66 8.33 11.91
N ASN A 189 -15.62 7.49 12.28
CA ASN A 189 -16.87 8.00 12.87
C ASN A 189 -16.92 8.09 14.41
N LYS A 190 -15.98 7.46 15.14
CA LYS A 190 -15.95 7.53 16.62
C LYS A 190 -14.63 8.01 17.22
N HIS A 191 -13.55 8.06 16.42
CA HIS A 191 -12.18 8.29 16.91
C HIS A 191 -11.29 9.18 16.02
N ALA A 192 -11.80 9.78 14.94
CA ALA A 192 -11.01 10.72 14.15
C ALA A 192 -10.64 11.94 15.02
N PHE A 193 -9.34 12.13 15.24
CA PHE A 193 -8.81 13.26 16.00
C PHE A 193 -9.24 14.57 15.32
N SER A 194 -9.90 15.42 16.10
CA SER A 194 -10.45 16.69 15.64
C SER A 194 -9.41 17.79 15.83
N GLY A 195 -9.15 18.55 14.78
CA GLY A 195 -8.41 19.81 14.87
C GLY A 195 -9.28 20.99 15.36
N GLY A 196 -10.59 20.78 15.49
CA GLY A 196 -11.57 21.76 15.99
C GLY A 196 -11.59 21.88 17.51
N LYS A 197 -12.26 22.92 18.01
CA LYS A 197 -12.51 23.16 19.45
C LYS A 197 -13.64 22.29 20.01
N ASP A 198 -13.66 22.17 21.34
CA ASP A 198 -14.62 21.33 22.08
C ASP A 198 -16.05 21.89 22.02
N THR A 199 -16.20 23.22 21.94
CA THR A 199 -17.50 23.88 21.81
C THR A 199 -17.64 24.61 20.47
N VAL A 200 -18.87 24.72 19.99
CA VAL A 200 -19.19 25.46 18.76
C VAL A 200 -18.80 26.93 18.91
N GLU A 201 -19.01 27.53 20.07
CA GLU A 201 -18.69 28.95 20.32
C GLU A 201 -17.18 29.20 20.21
N GLU A 202 -16.35 28.33 20.80
CA GLU A 202 -14.90 28.41 20.67
C GLU A 202 -14.46 28.15 19.24
N HIS A 203 -15.07 27.18 18.55
CA HIS A 203 -14.75 26.87 17.17
C HIS A 203 -15.04 28.05 16.23
N ARG A 204 -16.20 28.70 16.39
CA ARG A 204 -16.58 29.89 15.62
C ARG A 204 -15.66 31.08 15.88
N LYS A 205 -15.07 31.17 17.07
CA LYS A 205 -14.20 32.29 17.47
C LYS A 205 -12.73 32.07 17.10
N CYS A 206 -12.24 30.84 17.22
CA CYS A 206 -10.82 30.52 17.11
C CYS A 206 -10.47 29.66 15.89
N GLY A 207 -11.47 29.13 15.18
CA GLY A 207 -11.29 28.20 14.08
C GLY A 207 -10.80 26.80 14.50
N GLY A 208 -10.82 25.90 13.53
CA GLY A 208 -10.15 24.59 13.61
C GLY A 208 -8.75 24.65 13.02
N ASN A 209 -7.92 23.65 13.34
CA ASN A 209 -6.62 23.46 12.71
C ASN A 209 -6.71 22.31 11.67
N PRO A 210 -6.72 22.62 10.35
CA PRO A 210 -6.79 21.60 9.30
C PRO A 210 -5.60 20.65 9.31
N ASP A 211 -4.40 21.13 9.65
CA ASP A 211 -3.15 20.33 9.64
C ASP A 211 -3.13 19.23 10.70
N MET A 212 -3.99 19.36 11.71
CA MET A 212 -4.15 18.37 12.78
C MET A 212 -5.43 17.55 12.63
N ASP A 213 -6.31 17.91 11.69
CA ASP A 213 -7.62 17.28 11.55
C ASP A 213 -7.57 16.11 10.56
N VAL A 214 -7.86 14.90 11.05
CA VAL A 214 -7.81 13.69 10.22
C VAL A 214 -8.81 13.75 9.06
N SER A 215 -9.96 14.40 9.24
CA SER A 215 -10.95 14.50 8.16
C SER A 215 -10.46 15.43 7.04
N PHE A 216 -9.82 16.54 7.39
CA PHE A 216 -9.19 17.41 6.41
C PHE A 216 -8.00 16.73 5.70
N MET A 217 -7.18 15.97 6.44
CA MET A 217 -6.10 15.17 5.85
C MET A 217 -6.66 14.22 4.77
N TYR A 218 -7.73 13.49 5.06
CA TYR A 218 -8.34 12.59 4.08
C TYR A 218 -8.92 13.33 2.88
N LEU A 219 -9.59 14.47 3.09
CA LEU A 219 -10.06 15.31 1.99
C LEU A 219 -8.90 15.72 1.06
N SER A 220 -7.73 16.05 1.61
CA SER A 220 -6.56 16.39 0.79
C SER A 220 -6.02 15.25 -0.08
N PHE A 221 -6.42 14.00 0.19
CA PHE A 221 -6.07 12.84 -0.64
C PHE A 221 -7.15 12.49 -1.67
N PHE A 222 -8.42 12.71 -1.34
CA PHE A 222 -9.54 12.15 -2.10
C PHE A 222 -10.41 13.19 -2.80
N LEU A 223 -10.33 14.46 -2.40
CA LEU A 223 -11.01 15.55 -3.09
C LEU A 223 -10.10 16.03 -4.23
N GLU A 224 -10.54 15.82 -5.47
CA GLU A 224 -9.77 16.16 -6.68
C GLU A 224 -9.82 17.66 -7.04
N ASP A 225 -10.80 18.40 -6.51
CA ASP A 225 -10.97 19.84 -6.74
C ASP A 225 -10.13 20.65 -5.74
N ASP A 226 -8.99 21.15 -6.22
CA ASP A 226 -8.03 21.95 -5.43
C ASP A 226 -8.66 23.25 -4.91
N ASP A 227 -9.53 23.91 -5.69
CA ASP A 227 -10.19 25.16 -5.28
C ASP A 227 -11.19 24.88 -4.16
N GLN A 228 -11.94 23.78 -4.26
CA GLN A 228 -12.86 23.33 -3.21
C GLN A 228 -12.10 22.93 -1.94
N LEU A 229 -10.98 22.22 -2.06
CA LEU A 229 -10.14 21.84 -0.92
C LEU A 229 -9.59 23.07 -0.19
N GLU A 230 -9.09 24.05 -0.94
CA GLU A 230 -8.58 25.31 -0.41
C GLU A 230 -9.67 26.10 0.28
N LYS A 231 -10.88 26.15 -0.30
CA LYS A 231 -12.04 26.77 0.35
C LYS A 231 -12.38 26.08 1.68
N ILE A 232 -12.44 24.75 1.71
CA ILE A 232 -12.69 23.98 2.95
C ILE A 232 -11.62 24.30 4.01
N ARG A 233 -10.36 24.44 3.60
CA ARG A 233 -9.25 24.80 4.50
C ARG A 233 -9.46 26.18 5.12
N GLN A 234 -9.82 27.17 4.31
CA GLN A 234 -10.08 28.54 4.74
C GLN A 234 -11.31 28.62 5.66
N ASP A 235 -12.40 27.97 5.27
CA ASP A 235 -13.64 27.96 6.06
C ASP A 235 -13.45 27.24 7.40
N TYR A 236 -12.69 26.15 7.45
CA TYR A 236 -12.38 25.45 8.70
C TYR A 236 -11.45 26.25 9.60
N SER A 237 -10.40 26.86 9.03
CA SER A 237 -9.42 27.67 9.77
C SER A 237 -10.02 28.96 10.34
N SER A 238 -11.03 29.52 9.67
CA SER A 238 -11.75 30.71 10.16
C SER A 238 -12.87 30.38 11.16
N GLY A 239 -13.24 29.10 11.29
CA GLY A 239 -14.38 28.67 12.09
C GLY A 239 -15.72 28.81 11.37
N ALA A 240 -15.74 29.19 10.08
CA ALA A 240 -16.94 29.23 9.25
C ALA A 240 -17.50 27.82 8.96
N LEU A 241 -16.64 26.80 8.90
CA LEU A 241 -17.02 25.39 8.79
C LEU A 241 -16.82 24.70 10.14
N LEU A 242 -17.84 24.01 10.66
CA LEU A 242 -17.73 23.22 11.88
C LEU A 242 -17.14 21.83 11.60
N THR A 243 -16.55 21.19 12.61
CA THR A 243 -15.99 19.83 12.50
C THR A 243 -17.02 18.80 12.01
N GLY A 244 -18.29 18.93 12.41
CA GLY A 244 -19.36 18.05 11.91
C GLY A 244 -19.63 18.23 10.41
N GLU A 245 -19.52 19.46 9.91
CA GLU A 245 -19.72 19.80 8.50
C GLU A 245 -18.51 19.35 7.66
N LEU A 246 -17.28 19.52 8.18
CA LEU A 246 -16.07 18.96 7.59
C LEU A 246 -16.16 17.44 7.41
N LYS A 247 -16.62 16.72 8.44
CA LYS A 247 -16.86 15.26 8.37
C LYS A 247 -17.92 14.91 7.34
N LYS A 248 -18.97 15.72 7.20
CA LYS A 248 -19.99 15.52 6.17
C LYS A 248 -19.40 15.66 4.77
N CYS A 249 -18.58 16.69 4.51
CA CYS A 249 -17.85 16.83 3.25
C CYS A 249 -17.01 15.59 2.95
N LEU A 250 -16.25 15.09 3.93
CA LEU A 250 -15.46 13.87 3.76
C LEU A 250 -16.33 12.65 3.41
N ILE A 251 -17.45 12.47 4.10
CA ILE A 251 -18.37 11.35 3.83
C ILE A 251 -18.91 11.44 2.40
N GLU A 252 -19.33 12.63 1.96
CA GLU A 252 -19.83 12.86 0.61
C GLU A 252 -18.76 12.59 -0.47
N THR A 253 -17.49 12.91 -0.20
CA THR A 253 -16.36 12.58 -1.09
C THR A 253 -16.07 11.07 -1.12
N LEU A 254 -16.04 10.40 0.04
CA LEU A 254 -15.65 8.98 0.12
C LEU A 254 -16.76 8.01 -0.31
N GLN A 255 -18.03 8.34 -0.08
CA GLN A 255 -19.16 7.47 -0.34
C GLN A 255 -19.23 6.96 -1.81
N PRO A 256 -19.10 7.81 -2.85
CA PRO A 256 -19.10 7.32 -4.23
C PRO A 256 -17.87 6.43 -4.52
N MET A 257 -16.70 6.76 -3.98
CA MET A 257 -15.49 5.95 -4.16
C MET A 257 -15.63 4.55 -3.55
N ILE A 258 -16.15 4.47 -2.33
CA ILE A 258 -16.40 3.20 -1.63
C ILE A 258 -17.45 2.39 -2.38
N ALA A 259 -18.56 3.01 -2.80
CA ALA A 259 -19.61 2.32 -3.55
C ALA A 259 -19.07 1.74 -4.87
N ALA A 260 -18.27 2.52 -5.60
CA ALA A 260 -17.64 2.06 -6.84
C ALA A 260 -16.63 0.94 -6.61
N HIS A 261 -15.83 1.00 -5.53
CA HIS A 261 -14.92 -0.08 -5.14
C HIS A 261 -15.68 -1.36 -4.78
N GLN A 262 -16.74 -1.26 -3.97
CA GLN A 262 -17.59 -2.40 -3.60
C GLN A 262 -18.22 -3.06 -4.81
N GLU A 263 -18.70 -2.27 -5.79
CA GLU A 263 -19.28 -2.82 -7.01
C GLU A 263 -18.23 -3.54 -7.86
N ARG A 264 -17.03 -2.97 -8.02
CA ARG A 264 -15.93 -3.66 -8.68
C ARG A 264 -15.52 -4.94 -7.95
N ARG A 265 -15.46 -4.92 -6.62
CA ARG A 265 -15.13 -6.11 -5.79
C ARG A 265 -16.10 -7.25 -6.01
N ARG A 266 -17.40 -6.96 -6.17
CA ARG A 266 -18.42 -7.99 -6.46
C ARG A 266 -18.20 -8.70 -7.78
N LEU A 267 -17.57 -8.04 -8.74
CA LEU A 267 -17.25 -8.60 -10.05
C LEU A 267 -15.97 -9.44 -10.05
N VAL A 268 -15.20 -9.44 -8.96
CA VAL A 268 -13.96 -10.22 -8.84
C VAL A 268 -14.30 -11.68 -8.49
N THR A 269 -14.28 -12.55 -9.51
CA THR A 269 -14.48 -13.99 -9.35
C THR A 269 -13.19 -14.70 -8.92
N ASP A 270 -13.33 -15.96 -8.51
CA ASP A 270 -12.18 -16.80 -8.12
C ASP A 270 -11.22 -17.01 -9.29
N GLU A 271 -11.73 -17.12 -10.52
CA GLU A 271 -10.93 -17.22 -11.74
C GLU A 271 -10.11 -15.95 -11.97
N ILE A 272 -10.69 -14.77 -11.70
CA ILE A 272 -9.96 -13.50 -11.80
C ILE A 272 -8.85 -13.47 -10.76
N VAL A 273 -9.13 -13.79 -9.50
CA VAL A 273 -8.11 -13.84 -8.44
C VAL A 273 -6.99 -14.80 -8.82
N GLN A 274 -7.35 -16.00 -9.29
CA GLN A 274 -6.39 -16.99 -9.76
C GLN A 274 -5.56 -16.46 -10.92
N GLN A 275 -6.15 -15.74 -11.88
CA GLN A 275 -5.41 -15.14 -12.99
C GLN A 275 -4.37 -14.12 -12.50
N PHE A 276 -4.73 -13.25 -11.55
CA PHE A 276 -3.80 -12.31 -10.95
C PHE A 276 -2.69 -13.01 -10.17
N MET A 277 -3.03 -14.07 -9.44
CA MET A 277 -2.14 -14.79 -8.52
C MET A 277 -1.30 -15.90 -9.13
N SER A 278 -1.59 -16.29 -10.37
CA SER A 278 -0.80 -17.30 -11.09
C SER A 278 0.48 -16.69 -11.66
N PRO A 279 1.66 -17.29 -11.40
CA PRO A 279 2.90 -16.90 -12.06
C PRO A 279 2.78 -16.99 -13.58
N ARG A 280 2.91 -15.85 -14.27
CA ARG A 280 2.82 -15.77 -15.73
C ARG A 280 3.70 -14.65 -16.27
N LYS A 281 3.90 -14.65 -17.59
CA LYS A 281 4.50 -13.51 -18.29
C LYS A 281 3.49 -12.36 -18.34
N LEU A 282 3.95 -11.15 -18.04
CA LEU A 282 3.16 -9.93 -18.15
C LEU A 282 3.38 -9.25 -19.50
N HIS A 283 2.41 -8.46 -19.95
CA HIS A 283 2.44 -7.73 -21.21
C HIS A 283 2.82 -6.27 -20.95
N PHE A 284 4.08 -5.93 -21.19
CA PHE A 284 4.59 -4.57 -21.08
C PHE A 284 5.62 -4.32 -22.17
N ASN A 285 5.76 -3.05 -22.55
CA ASN A 285 6.75 -2.62 -23.53
C ASN A 285 8.11 -2.48 -22.81
N CYS A 286 9.13 -3.16 -23.33
CA CYS A 286 10.48 -3.18 -22.77
C CYS A 286 11.24 -1.89 -23.09
#